data_AF-A0A1Y6GD08-F1
#
_entry.id   AF-A0A1Y6GD08-F1
#
_cell.length_a   1.000
_cell.length_b   1.000
_cell.length_c   1.000
_cell.angle_alpha   90.00
_cell.angle_beta   90.00
_cell.angle_gamma   90.00
#
_symmetry.space_group_name_H-M   'P 1'
#
loop_
_entity.id
_entity.type
_entity.pdbx_description
1 polymer ?
#
loop_
_entity_poly.entity_id
_entity_poly.type
_entity_poly.pdbx_seq_one_letter_code
_entity_poly.pdbx_strand_id
1 'polypeptide(L)'
;MLSAEELEERLRHSCRKLRAWTWMSTVSTRRDDIVEILMNEARDLVELGLKHPGQAKRIGSIIVYYKRLIEQVKGEAASAA
;
A
#
# COMPACT_ATOMS: atom_id res chain seq x y z
N MET A 1 -10.90 17.63 4.08
CA MET A 1 -9.65 17.32 4.81
C MET A 1 -10.02 16.52 6.03
N LEU A 2 -9.28 15.46 6.35
CA LEU A 2 -9.52 14.67 7.56
C LEU A 2 -9.04 15.41 8.81
N SER A 3 -9.69 15.18 9.94
CA SER A 3 -9.13 15.51 11.25
C SER A 3 -7.86 14.70 11.53
N ALA A 4 -7.10 15.07 12.56
CA ALA A 4 -5.88 14.35 12.93
C ALA A 4 -6.18 12.89 13.33
N GLU A 5 -7.29 12.64 14.03
CA GLU A 5 -7.71 11.31 14.46
C GLU A 5 -8.17 10.45 13.27
N GLU A 6 -8.97 11.00 12.36
CA GLU A 6 -9.41 10.31 11.14
C GLU A 6 -8.22 9.99 10.22
N LEU A 7 -7.26 10.91 10.11
CA LEU A 7 -6.03 10.68 9.34
C LEU A 7 -5.23 9.54 9.95
N GLU A 8 -5.03 9.57 11.27
CA GLU A 8 -4.32 8.51 11.99
C GLU A 8 -4.98 7.14 11.76
N GLU A 9 -6.31 7.06 11.85
CA GLU A 9 -7.04 5.83 11.63
C GLU A 9 -6.93 5.35 10.17
N ARG A 10 -7.00 6.27 9.19
CA ARG A 10 -6.79 5.95 7.77
C ARG A 10 -5.40 5.35 7.51
N LEU A 11 -4.36 5.90 8.15
CA LEU A 11 -2.98 5.38 8.02
C LEU A 11 -2.82 4.03 8.71
N ARG A 12 -3.40 3.84 9.90
CA ARG A 12 -3.42 2.52 10.57
C ARG A 12 -4.13 1.47 9.72
N HIS A 13 -5.21 1.85 9.06
CA HIS A 13 -5.94 0.96 8.16
C HIS A 13 -5.08 0.55 6.95
N SER A 14 -4.36 1.49 6.32
CA SER A 14 -3.38 1.16 5.27
C SER A 14 -2.29 0.21 5.79
N CYS A 15 -1.71 0.48 6.96
CA CYS A 15 -0.70 -0.40 7.54
C CYS A 15 -1.25 -1.82 7.81
N ARG A 16 -2.51 -1.95 8.25
CA ARG A 16 -3.18 -3.25 8.41
C ARG A 16 -3.37 -3.97 7.08
N LYS A 17 -3.86 -3.27 6.05
CA LYS A 17 -3.98 -3.81 4.69
C LYS A 17 -2.63 -4.30 4.17
N LEU A 18 -1.58 -3.48 4.30
CA LEU A 18 -0.24 -3.83 3.85
C LEU A 18 0.22 -5.15 4.50
N ARG A 19 0.10 -5.29 5.82
CA ARG A 19 0.46 -6.53 6.55
C ARG A 19 -0.34 -7.74 6.07
N ALA A 20 -1.65 -7.59 5.90
CA ALA A 20 -2.51 -8.66 5.40
C ALA A 20 -2.08 -9.10 3.99
N TRP A 21 -1.80 -8.14 3.11
CA TRP A 21 -1.39 -8.43 1.75
C TRP A 21 0.02 -9.00 1.64
N THR A 22 0.95 -8.64 2.53
CA THR A 22 2.26 -9.30 2.62
C THR A 22 2.15 -10.80 2.89
N TRP A 23 1.17 -11.22 3.70
CA TRP A 23 0.91 -12.64 3.90
C TRP A 23 0.15 -13.24 2.72
N MET A 24 -0.93 -12.60 2.28
CA MET A 24 -1.76 -13.08 1.17
C MET A 24 -0.98 -13.23 -0.14
N SER A 25 0.01 -12.39 -0.42
CA SER A 25 0.84 -12.50 -1.62
C SER A 25 1.61 -13.81 -1.70
N THR A 26 1.91 -14.44 -0.56
CA THR A 26 2.64 -15.72 -0.51
C THR A 26 1.77 -16.92 -0.85
N VAL A 27 0.45 -16.81 -0.71
CA VAL A 27 -0.49 -17.94 -0.86
C VAL A 27 -1.46 -17.76 -2.04
N SER A 28 -1.61 -16.54 -2.55
CA SER A 28 -2.54 -16.24 -3.64
C SER A 28 -1.95 -16.56 -5.00
N THR A 29 -2.75 -17.20 -5.85
CA THR A 29 -2.45 -17.41 -7.28
C THR A 29 -2.86 -16.23 -8.16
N ARG A 30 -3.68 -15.31 -7.63
CA ARG A 30 -4.23 -14.15 -8.35
C ARG A 30 -3.34 -12.92 -8.16
N ARG A 31 -2.14 -12.96 -8.74
CA ARG A 31 -1.10 -11.93 -8.52
C ARG A 31 -1.48 -10.56 -9.10
N ASP A 32 -2.08 -10.53 -10.29
CA ASP A 32 -2.46 -9.27 -10.95
C ASP A 32 -3.49 -8.49 -10.13
N ASP A 33 -4.48 -9.19 -9.55
CA ASP A 33 -5.48 -8.57 -8.69
C ASP A 33 -4.86 -8.01 -7.41
N ILE A 34 -3.89 -8.70 -6.83
CA ILE A 34 -3.14 -8.20 -5.67
C ILE A 34 -2.42 -6.91 -6.04
N VAL A 35 -1.71 -6.91 -7.17
CA VAL A 35 -0.99 -5.73 -7.67
C VAL A 35 -1.96 -4.57 -7.85
N GLU A 36 -3.12 -4.79 -8.48
CA GLU A 36 -4.12 -3.76 -8.68
C GLU A 36 -4.61 -3.16 -7.35
N ILE A 37 -4.99 -4.01 -6.39
CA ILE A 37 -5.46 -3.58 -5.07
C ILE A 37 -4.39 -2.75 -4.35
N LEU A 38 -3.14 -3.21 -4.36
CA LEU A 38 -2.02 -2.50 -3.73
C LEU A 38 -1.72 -1.17 -4.44
N MET A 39 -1.82 -1.13 -5.77
CA MET A 39 -1.61 0.09 -6.56
C MET A 39 -2.72 1.13 -6.33
N ASN A 40 -3.97 0.69 -6.17
CA ASN A 40 -5.08 1.59 -5.87
C ASN A 40 -4.89 2.24 -4.49
N GLU A 41 -4.56 1.45 -3.47
CA GLU A 41 -4.31 1.96 -2.12
C GLU A 41 -3.09 2.90 -2.05
N ALA A 42 -2.03 2.61 -2.81
CA ALA A 42 -0.87 3.51 -2.91
C ALA A 42 -1.23 4.85 -3.56
N ARG A 43 -2.10 4.85 -4.58
CA ARG A 43 -2.61 6.08 -5.21
C ARG A 43 -3.45 6.90 -4.24
N ASP A 44 -4.35 6.27 -3.49
CA ASP A 44 -5.14 6.95 -2.45
C ASP A 44 -4.24 7.63 -1.41
N LEU A 45 -3.14 6.97 -1.03
CA LEU A 45 -2.16 7.55 -0.10
C LEU A 45 -1.41 8.74 -0.70
N VAL A 46 -1.07 8.72 -2.00
CA VAL A 46 -0.47 9.88 -2.68
C VAL A 46 -1.40 11.08 -2.60
N GLU A 47 -2.68 10.89 -2.96
CA GLU A 47 -3.68 11.97 -2.86
C GLU A 47 -3.86 12.46 -1.43
N LEU A 48 -3.85 11.55 -0.46
CA LEU A 48 -3.93 11.88 0.96
C LEU A 48 -2.72 12.70 1.41
N GLY A 49 -1.51 12.38 0.94
CA GLY A 49 -0.29 13.13 1.22
C GLY A 49 -0.34 14.56 0.69
N LEU A 50 -0.88 14.77 -0.51
CA LEU A 50 -1.11 16.10 -1.08
C LEU A 50 -2.10 16.91 -0.24
N LYS A 51 -3.15 16.26 0.29
CA LYS A 51 -4.15 16.87 1.18
C LYS A 51 -3.63 17.14 2.59
N HIS A 52 -2.55 16.47 3.03
CA HIS A 52 -1.99 16.60 4.38
C HIS A 52 -0.46 16.78 4.37
N PRO A 53 0.05 17.95 3.92
CA PRO A 53 1.49 18.18 3.72
C PRO A 53 2.34 17.95 4.98
N GLY A 54 1.82 18.31 6.16
CA GLY A 54 2.51 18.09 7.44
C GLY A 54 2.75 16.62 7.79
N GLN A 55 2.05 15.69 7.13
CA GLN A 55 2.22 14.24 7.29
C GLN A 55 2.83 13.57 6.04
N ALA A 56 3.20 14.34 5.01
CA ALA A 56 3.66 13.82 3.73
C ALA A 56 4.84 12.85 3.85
N LYS A 57 5.79 13.11 4.76
CA LYS A 57 6.94 12.21 5.01
C LYS A 57 6.48 10.82 5.49
N ARG A 58 5.56 10.79 6.46
CA ARG A 58 5.03 9.54 7.03
C ARG A 58 4.21 8.77 6.00
N ILE A 59 3.34 9.47 5.27
CA ILE A 59 2.54 8.90 4.18
C ILE A 59 3.45 8.34 3.08
N GLY A 60 4.48 9.09 2.70
CA GLY A 60 5.50 8.68 1.74
C GLY A 60 6.22 7.38 2.15
N SER A 61 6.55 7.21 3.44
CA SER A 61 7.11 5.94 3.92
C SER A 61 6.16 4.76 3.70
N ILE A 62 4.86 4.93 3.95
CA ILE A 62 3.86 3.87 3.72
C ILE A 62 3.78 3.54 2.22
N ILE A 63 3.74 4.55 1.34
CA ILE A 63 3.72 4.37 -0.12
C ILE A 63 4.93 3.56 -0.60
N VAL A 64 6.12 3.82 -0.05
CA VAL A 64 7.34 3.05 -0.38
C VAL A 64 7.18 1.57 -0.02
N TYR A 65 6.56 1.24 1.10
CA TYR A 65 6.29 -0.17 1.45
C TYR A 65 5.29 -0.83 0.49
N TYR A 66 4.23 -0.13 0.09
CA TYR A 66 3.32 -0.63 -0.95
C TYR A 66 4.06 -0.89 -2.26
N LYS A 67 4.91 0.04 -2.70
CA LYS A 67 5.75 -0.13 -3.91
C LYS A 67 6.62 -1.39 -3.82
N ARG A 68 7.32 -1.59 -2.70
CA ARG A 68 8.17 -2.77 -2.49
C ARG A 68 7.38 -4.08 -2.56
N LEU A 69 6.21 -4.13 -1.93
CA LEU A 69 5.35 -5.32 -1.99
C LEU A 69 4.85 -5.58 -3.41
N ILE A 70 4.45 -4.54 -4.15
CA ILE A 70 4.07 -4.66 -5.57
C ILE A 70 5.23 -5.22 -6.41
N GLU A 71 6.44 -4.70 -6.23
CA GLU A 71 7.63 -5.18 -6.92
C GLU A 71 7.95 -6.64 -6.59
N GLN A 72 7.77 -7.04 -5.32
CA GLN A 72 7.92 -8.44 -4.92
C GLN A 72 6.89 -9.34 -5.63
N VAL A 73 5.61 -8.99 -5.59
CA VAL A 73 4.54 -9.79 -6.22
C VAL A 73 4.76 -9.92 -7.73
N LYS A 74 5.23 -8.85 -8.39
CA LYS A 74 5.59 -8.87 -9.81
C LYS A 74 6.85 -9.70 -10.08
N GLY A 75 7.88 -9.60 -9.23
CA GLY A 75 9.14 -10.33 -9.36
C GLY A 75 8.98 -11.84 -9.18
N GLU A 76 8.10 -12.27 -8.26
CA GLU A 76 7.78 -13.70 -8.08
C GLU A 76 7.06 -14.30 -9.32
N ALA A 77 6.43 -13.48 -10.16
CA ALA A 77 5.89 -13.93 -11.45
C ALA A 77 6.99 -14.24 -12.47
N ALA A 78 8.11 -13.52 -12.43
CA ALA A 78 9.23 -13.72 -13.34
C ALA A 78 10.12 -14.93 -12.99
N SER A 79 10.14 -15.39 -11.73
CA SER A 79 10.92 -16.58 -11.33
C SER A 79 10.16 -17.90 -11.46
N ALA A 80 8.88 -17.86 -11.84
CA ALA A 80 8.01 -19.04 -11.98
C ALA A 80 7.68 -19.35 -13.45
N ALA A 81 8.28 -18.62 -14.40
CA ALA A 81 8.20 -18.83 -15.84
C ALA A 81 9.52 -19.44 -16.34
#